data_AF-A0A930NZ11-F1
#
_entry.id   AF-A0A930NZ11-F1
#
_cell.length_a   1.000
_cell.length_b   1.000
_cell.length_c   1.000
_cell.angle_alpha   90.00
_cell.angle_beta   90.00
_cell.angle_gamma   90.00
#
_symmetry.space_group_name_H-M   'P 1'
#
loop_
_entity.id
_entity.type
_entity.pdbx_description
1 polymer ?
#
loop_
_entity_poly.entity_id
_entity_poly.type
_entity_poly.pdbx_seq_one_letter_code
_entity_poly.pdbx_strand_id
1 'polypeptide(L)'
;MMKIKGIAKMGEERISQRVLYVIVALSAIVFLAFYLIGYDTPFTGNTAFNAPMLTDVLLGFMWGLLAITTIASIVAVVRGIRRANRSEGMTNGIPARRITYTTYGITALILLLTFVFGSTQTMMVNGENFTDSFWLRITDMFVNSSLLLLVLAAGVVAFGATRYYRKGRGK
;
A
#
# COMPACT_ATOMS: atom_id res chain seq x y z
N MET A 1 21.55 -15.48 -26.43
CA MET A 1 21.25 -14.55 -25.32
C MET A 1 20.70 -13.25 -25.91
N MET A 2 19.38 -13.10 -25.97
CA MET A 2 18.71 -11.98 -26.65
C MET A 2 18.63 -10.78 -25.71
N LYS A 3 19.45 -9.75 -25.98
CA LYS A 3 19.37 -8.45 -25.28
C LYS A 3 18.06 -7.76 -25.67
N ILE A 4 17.09 -7.72 -24.76
CA ILE A 4 15.88 -6.88 -24.90
C ILE A 4 16.32 -5.42 -24.74
N LYS A 5 16.76 -4.83 -25.85
CA LYS A 5 17.32 -3.49 -25.96
C LYS A 5 16.21 -2.52 -26.37
N GLY A 6 15.27 -2.24 -25.46
CA GLY A 6 14.13 -1.36 -25.76
C GLY A 6 13.49 -0.63 -24.58
N ILE A 7 13.70 -1.10 -23.35
CA ILE A 7 13.16 -0.46 -22.13
C ILE A 7 14.07 0.61 -21.53
N ALA A 8 15.24 0.87 -22.11
CA ALA A 8 16.34 1.56 -21.44
C ALA A 8 16.29 3.10 -21.48
N LYS A 9 15.24 3.75 -22.01
CA LYS A 9 15.18 5.23 -22.05
C LYS A 9 13.77 5.81 -22.10
N MET A 10 12.83 5.27 -21.31
CA MET A 10 11.55 5.93 -21.07
C MET A 10 11.61 6.67 -19.73
N GLY A 11 11.05 7.88 -19.66
CA GLY A 11 10.92 8.60 -18.38
C GLY A 11 10.18 7.75 -17.35
N GLU A 12 10.60 7.83 -16.09
CA GLU A 12 10.05 7.02 -14.98
C GLU A 12 8.52 7.09 -14.91
N GLU A 13 7.96 8.27 -15.22
CA GLU A 13 6.52 8.53 -15.35
C GLU A 13 5.83 7.62 -16.38
N ARG A 14 6.41 7.46 -17.57
CA ARG A 14 5.83 6.64 -18.65
C ARG A 14 5.85 5.15 -18.31
N ILE A 15 6.86 4.71 -17.56
CA ILE A 15 6.95 3.33 -17.07
C ILE A 15 5.85 3.09 -16.04
N SER A 16 5.74 3.97 -15.03
CA SER A 16 4.71 3.88 -14.00
C SER A 16 3.31 3.90 -14.60
N GLN A 17 3.04 4.82 -15.52
CA GLN A 17 1.75 4.94 -16.19
C GLN A 17 1.38 3.71 -17.01
N ARG A 18 2.34 3.11 -17.74
CA ARG A 18 2.08 1.85 -18.47
C ARG A 18 1.78 0.70 -17.53
N VAL A 19 2.54 0.55 -16.44
CA VAL A 19 2.30 -0.49 -15.45
C VAL A 19 0.92 -0.33 -14.82
N LEU A 20 0.53 0.90 -14.48
CA LEU A 20 -0.81 1.22 -13.97
C LEU A 20 -1.89 0.78 -14.97
N TYR A 21 -1.78 1.17 -16.25
CA TYR A 21 -2.78 0.81 -17.25
C TYR A 21 -2.88 -0.69 -17.48
N VAL A 22 -1.74 -1.41 -17.48
CA VAL A 22 -1.74 -2.87 -17.60
C VAL A 22 -2.45 -3.51 -16.42
N ILE A 23 -2.16 -3.09 -15.19
CA ILE A 23 -2.80 -3.64 -13.99
C ILE A 23 -4.30 -3.33 -13.99
N VAL A 24 -4.71 -2.09 -14.29
CA VAL A 24 -6.12 -1.70 -14.34
C VAL A 24 -6.87 -2.48 -15.43
N ALA A 25 -6.30 -2.59 -16.63
CA ALA A 25 -6.91 -3.35 -17.72
C ALA A 25 -7.04 -4.83 -17.36
N LEU A 26 -6.00 -5.44 -16.78
CA LEU A 26 -6.03 -6.84 -16.35
C LEU A 26 -7.06 -7.06 -15.25
N SER A 27 -7.13 -6.18 -14.25
CA SER A 27 -8.14 -6.23 -13.19
C SER A 27 -9.56 -6.11 -13.76
N ALA A 28 -9.79 -5.19 -14.71
CA ALA A 28 -11.08 -5.04 -15.35
C ALA A 28 -11.49 -6.29 -16.14
N ILE A 29 -10.55 -6.91 -16.87
CA ILE A 29 -10.79 -8.16 -17.61
C ILE A 29 -11.17 -9.30 -16.67
N VAL A 30 -10.38 -9.53 -15.61
CA VAL A 30 -10.64 -10.59 -14.63
C VAL A 30 -11.97 -10.37 -13.92
N PHE A 31 -12.27 -9.12 -13.53
CA PHE A 31 -13.54 -8.77 -12.89
C PHE A 31 -14.74 -8.96 -13.82
N LEU A 32 -14.63 -8.52 -15.07
CA LEU A 32 -15.70 -8.68 -16.05
C LEU A 32 -15.94 -10.16 -16.38
N ALA A 33 -14.88 -10.95 -16.51
CA ALA A 33 -14.98 -12.40 -16.71
C ALA A 33 -15.67 -13.06 -15.51
N PHE A 34 -15.28 -12.72 -14.29
CA PHE A 34 -15.92 -13.19 -13.06
C PHE A 34 -17.42 -12.84 -13.00
N TYR A 35 -17.78 -11.62 -13.41
CA TYR A 35 -19.17 -11.16 -13.40
C TYR A 35 -20.02 -11.77 -14.51
N LEU A 36 -19.45 -12.05 -15.68
CA LEU A 36 -20.21 -12.54 -16.84
C LEU A 36 -20.28 -14.08 -16.91
N ILE A 37 -19.31 -14.79 -16.32
CA ILE A 37 -19.19 -16.25 -16.48
C ILE A 37 -19.68 -16.96 -15.22
N GLY A 38 -20.89 -17.52 -15.32
CA GLY A 38 -21.48 -18.36 -14.28
C GLY A 38 -21.86 -17.58 -13.03
N TYR A 39 -22.28 -16.31 -13.13
CA TYR A 39 -22.60 -15.48 -11.97
C TYR A 39 -23.69 -16.07 -11.05
N ASP A 40 -24.66 -16.78 -11.62
CA ASP A 40 -25.78 -17.36 -10.89
C ASP A 40 -25.48 -18.74 -10.28
N THR A 41 -24.21 -19.21 -10.29
CA THR A 41 -23.87 -20.49 -9.67
C THR A 41 -23.91 -20.37 -8.14
N PRO A 42 -24.77 -21.14 -7.43
CA PRO A 42 -24.90 -21.03 -5.98
C PRO A 42 -23.67 -21.58 -5.26
N PHE A 43 -23.30 -20.96 -4.15
CA PHE A 43 -22.20 -21.40 -3.30
C PHE A 43 -22.58 -22.66 -2.52
N THR A 44 -21.67 -23.64 -2.47
CA THR A 44 -21.91 -24.95 -1.87
C THR A 44 -22.11 -24.90 -0.36
N GLY A 45 -21.51 -23.94 0.33
CA GLY A 45 -21.63 -23.77 1.79
C GLY A 45 -22.87 -22.99 2.24
N ASN A 46 -23.46 -22.17 1.36
CA ASN A 46 -24.67 -21.41 1.63
C ASN A 46 -25.27 -20.92 0.30
N THR A 47 -26.43 -21.46 -0.07
CA THR A 47 -27.13 -21.16 -1.32
C THR A 47 -27.71 -19.75 -1.38
N ALA A 48 -27.67 -18.98 -0.27
CA ALA A 48 -27.99 -17.56 -0.27
C ALA A 48 -26.93 -16.70 -0.96
N PHE A 49 -25.74 -17.26 -1.21
CA PHE A 49 -24.65 -16.59 -1.92
C PHE A 49 -24.36 -17.28 -3.24
N ASN A 50 -23.98 -16.50 -4.24
CA ASN A 50 -23.46 -17.03 -5.50
C ASN A 50 -21.93 -17.07 -5.42
N ALA A 51 -21.36 -18.15 -5.94
CA ALA A 51 -19.92 -18.30 -6.15
C ALA A 51 -19.71 -18.54 -7.66
N PRO A 52 -19.48 -17.48 -8.45
CA PRO A 52 -19.30 -17.61 -9.88
C PRO A 52 -18.19 -18.60 -10.24
N MET A 53 -18.26 -19.23 -11.41
CA MET A 53 -17.28 -20.27 -11.80
C MET A 53 -15.82 -19.80 -11.78
N LEU A 54 -15.57 -18.50 -12.00
CA LEU A 54 -14.24 -17.90 -11.96
C LEU A 54 -13.84 -17.34 -10.59
N THR A 55 -14.54 -17.69 -9.50
CA THR A 55 -14.19 -17.27 -8.14
C THR A 55 -12.76 -17.63 -7.79
N ASP A 56 -12.32 -18.87 -8.09
CA ASP A 56 -10.96 -19.31 -7.79
C ASP A 56 -9.89 -18.53 -8.57
N VAL A 57 -10.19 -18.19 -9.84
CA VAL A 57 -9.30 -17.37 -10.67
C VAL A 57 -9.21 -15.95 -10.13
N LEU A 58 -10.33 -15.36 -9.71
CA LEU A 58 -10.37 -14.05 -9.09
C LEU A 58 -9.57 -14.04 -7.77
N LEU A 59 -9.78 -15.04 -6.91
CA LEU A 59 -9.05 -15.17 -5.65
C LEU A 59 -7.55 -15.35 -5.90
N GLY A 60 -7.16 -16.21 -6.85
CA GLY A 60 -5.77 -16.39 -7.24
C GLY A 60 -5.14 -15.10 -7.76
N PHE A 61 -5.88 -14.32 -8.55
CA PHE A 61 -5.44 -13.00 -9.01
C PHE A 61 -5.24 -12.01 -7.87
N MET A 62 -6.16 -11.94 -6.91
CA MET A 62 -6.06 -11.09 -5.71
C MET A 62 -4.83 -11.43 -4.87
N TRP A 63 -4.62 -12.72 -4.57
CA TRP A 63 -3.44 -13.19 -3.85
C TRP A 63 -2.13 -12.95 -4.62
N GLY A 64 -2.16 -13.10 -5.95
CA GLY A 64 -1.03 -12.80 -6.82
C GLY A 64 -0.64 -11.32 -6.78
N LEU A 65 -1.62 -10.42 -6.90
CA LEU A 65 -1.39 -8.98 -6.76
C LEU A 65 -0.84 -8.64 -5.37
N LEU A 66 -1.43 -9.19 -4.31
CA LEU A 66 -0.98 -8.98 -2.94
C LEU A 66 0.47 -9.42 -2.75
N ALA A 67 0.86 -10.57 -3.29
CA ALA A 67 2.24 -11.06 -3.23
C ALA A 67 3.21 -10.13 -3.98
N ILE A 68 2.85 -9.73 -5.21
CA ILE A 68 3.68 -8.82 -6.03
C ILE A 68 3.87 -7.48 -5.32
N THR A 69 2.80 -6.87 -4.80
CA THR A 69 2.87 -5.57 -4.12
C THR A 69 3.66 -5.67 -2.82
N THR A 70 3.51 -6.77 -2.08
CA THR A 70 4.28 -7.01 -0.85
C THR A 70 5.78 -7.11 -1.15
N ILE A 71 6.17 -7.90 -2.16
CA ILE A 71 7.56 -8.03 -2.59
C ILE A 71 8.10 -6.69 -3.08
N ALA A 72 7.34 -5.96 -3.90
CA ALA A 72 7.74 -4.65 -4.40
C ALA A 72 7.95 -3.64 -3.26
N SER A 73 7.08 -3.64 -2.25
CA SER A 73 7.19 -2.80 -1.05
C SER A 73 8.48 -3.10 -0.28
N ILE A 74 8.77 -4.37 -0.01
CA ILE A 74 10.01 -4.79 0.68
C ILE A 74 11.23 -4.35 -0.12
N VAL A 75 11.24 -4.59 -1.44
CA VAL A 75 12.34 -4.19 -2.33
C VAL A 75 12.51 -2.67 -2.34
N ALA A 76 11.43 -1.89 -2.32
CA ALA A 76 11.47 -0.45 -2.28
C ALA A 76 12.10 0.07 -0.97
N VAL A 77 11.70 -0.48 0.18
CA VAL A 77 12.28 -0.14 1.48
C VAL A 77 13.77 -0.48 1.52
N VAL A 78 14.16 -1.70 1.13
CA VAL A 78 15.57 -2.13 1.12
C VAL A 78 16.41 -1.26 0.19
N ARG A 79 15.93 -0.95 -1.01
CA ARG A 79 16.63 -0.05 -1.95
C ARG A 79 16.71 1.37 -1.40
N GLY A 80 15.66 1.86 -0.74
CA GLY A 80 15.63 3.18 -0.10
C GLY A 80 16.70 3.32 0.97
N ILE A 81 16.80 2.34 1.88
CA ILE A 81 17.82 2.30 2.93
C ILE A 81 19.24 2.20 2.33
N ARG A 82 19.44 1.31 1.35
CA ARG A 82 20.75 1.17 0.66
C ARG A 82 21.17 2.47 -0.02
N ARG A 83 20.25 3.18 -0.66
CA ARG A 83 20.51 4.48 -1.32
C ARG A 83 20.88 5.56 -0.29
N ALA A 84 20.18 5.60 0.84
CA ALA A 84 20.50 6.52 1.94
C ALA A 84 21.91 6.28 2.51
N ASN A 85 22.36 5.03 2.59
CA ASN A 85 23.72 4.68 3.04
C ASN A 85 24.81 5.04 2.05
N ARG A 86 24.52 5.06 0.74
CA ARG A 86 25.51 5.34 -0.31
C ARG A 86 25.64 6.82 -0.65
N SER A 87 24.64 7.64 -0.29
CA SER A 87 24.78 9.10 -0.35
C SER A 87 25.78 9.57 0.72
N GLU A 88 26.62 10.56 0.39
CA GLU A 88 27.68 11.13 1.26
C GLU A 88 27.16 11.83 2.53
N GLY A 89 25.99 11.44 3.06
CA GLY A 89 25.36 12.07 4.20
C GLY A 89 24.70 13.42 3.88
N MET A 90 25.14 14.11 2.83
CA MET A 90 24.65 15.41 2.37
C MET A 90 24.39 15.39 0.87
N THR A 91 23.16 15.69 0.45
CA THR A 91 22.81 15.93 -0.95
C THR A 91 22.37 17.38 -1.06
N ASN A 92 23.10 18.21 -1.80
CA ASN A 92 22.78 19.64 -1.97
C ASN A 92 22.66 20.41 -0.63
N GLY A 93 23.56 20.14 0.32
CA GLY A 93 23.56 20.77 1.66
C GLY A 93 22.48 20.25 2.64
N ILE A 94 21.59 19.36 2.20
CA ILE A 94 20.54 18.75 3.03
C ILE A 94 21.01 17.38 3.51
N PRO A 95 20.92 17.05 4.81
CA PRO A 95 21.32 15.75 5.34
C PRO A 95 20.29 14.66 4.99
N ALA A 96 20.19 14.28 3.71
CA ALA A 96 19.19 13.36 3.18
C ALA A 96 19.22 11.97 3.87
N ARG A 97 20.39 11.52 4.30
CA ARG A 97 20.54 10.29 5.08
C ARG A 97 19.76 10.36 6.39
N ARG A 98 19.92 11.44 7.17
CA ARG A 98 19.23 11.62 8.45
C ARG A 98 17.72 11.65 8.28
N ILE A 99 17.24 12.42 7.30
CA ILE A 99 15.80 12.51 6.99
C ILE A 99 15.22 11.13 6.66
N THR A 100 15.90 10.37 5.80
CA THR A 100 15.43 9.05 5.37
C THR A 100 15.35 8.09 6.56
N TYR A 101 16.40 8.01 7.38
CA TYR A 101 16.42 7.15 8.57
C TYR A 101 15.36 7.56 9.61
N THR A 102 15.23 8.86 9.88
CA THR A 102 14.21 9.37 10.79
C THR A 102 12.81 9.06 10.29
N THR A 103 12.55 9.20 8.99
CA THR A 103 11.22 8.91 8.41
C THR A 103 10.86 7.43 8.53
N TYR A 104 11.78 6.53 8.14
CA TYR A 104 11.54 5.08 8.31
C TYR A 104 11.43 4.68 9.77
N GLY A 105 12.27 5.25 10.64
CA GLY A 105 12.24 4.98 12.08
C GLY A 105 10.95 5.43 12.75
N ILE A 106 10.48 6.66 12.48
CA ILE A 106 9.21 7.16 13.01
C ILE A 106 8.03 6.33 12.47
N THR A 107 8.04 6.00 11.17
CA THR A 107 6.95 5.18 10.59
C THR A 107 6.91 3.80 11.25
N ALA A 108 8.06 3.14 11.40
CA ALA A 108 8.15 1.85 12.09
C ALA A 108 7.71 1.96 13.56
N LEU A 109 8.11 3.03 14.25
CA LEU A 109 7.71 3.27 15.64
C LEU A 109 6.20 3.44 15.77
N ILE A 110 5.55 4.19 14.89
CA ILE A 110 4.09 4.37 14.89
C ILE A 110 3.39 3.02 14.67
N LEU A 111 3.85 2.21 13.70
CA LEU A 111 3.30 0.87 13.47
C LEU A 111 3.47 -0.02 14.71
N LEU A 112 4.65 -0.04 15.32
CA LEU A 112 4.89 -0.83 16.54
C LEU A 112 4.02 -0.39 17.71
N LEU A 113 3.89 0.92 17.94
CA LEU A 113 3.04 1.44 19.02
C LEU A 113 1.57 1.12 18.77
N THR A 114 1.07 1.38 17.57
CA THR A 114 -0.32 1.05 17.22
C THR A 114 -0.61 -0.45 17.21
N PHE A 115 0.39 -1.30 16.98
CA PHE A 115 0.26 -2.74 17.15
C PHE A 115 0.15 -3.12 18.63
N VAL A 116 1.07 -2.63 19.46
CA VAL A 116 1.09 -2.93 20.91
C VAL A 116 -0.18 -2.42 21.59
N PHE A 117 -0.74 -1.30 21.16
CA PHE A 117 -2.01 -0.79 21.66
C PHE A 117 -3.24 -1.25 20.87
N GLY A 118 -3.03 -2.09 19.85
CA GLY A 118 -4.11 -2.56 18.98
C GLY A 118 -5.11 -3.45 19.72
N SER A 119 -6.39 -3.26 19.40
CA SER A 119 -7.50 -4.02 19.97
C SER A 119 -7.49 -5.48 19.50
N THR A 120 -7.87 -6.38 20.42
CA THR A 120 -8.10 -7.80 20.15
C THR A 120 -9.57 -8.18 20.37
N GLN A 121 -10.47 -7.20 20.35
CA GLN A 121 -11.90 -7.45 20.51
C GLN A 121 -12.43 -8.27 19.33
N THR A 122 -13.26 -9.26 19.65
CA THR A 122 -13.85 -10.15 18.65
C THR A 122 -14.74 -9.35 17.71
N MET A 123 -14.57 -9.57 16.41
CA MET A 123 -15.35 -8.87 15.39
C MET A 123 -16.31 -9.85 14.71
N MET A 124 -17.58 -9.45 14.60
CA MET A 124 -18.59 -10.22 13.88
C MET A 124 -18.63 -9.73 12.43
N VAL A 125 -18.30 -10.61 11.49
CA VAL A 125 -18.36 -10.30 10.05
C VAL A 125 -19.16 -11.41 9.36
N ASN A 126 -20.27 -11.03 8.73
CA ASN A 126 -21.17 -11.96 8.02
C ASN A 126 -21.66 -13.16 8.87
N GLY A 127 -21.85 -12.95 10.17
CA GLY A 127 -22.32 -13.98 11.10
C GLY A 127 -21.22 -14.86 11.71
N GLU A 128 -19.98 -14.73 11.24
CA GLU A 128 -18.82 -15.44 11.78
C GLU A 128 -18.04 -14.58 12.77
N ASN A 129 -17.56 -15.22 13.85
CA ASN A 129 -16.79 -14.57 14.90
C ASN A 129 -15.29 -14.65 14.59
N PHE A 130 -14.69 -13.52 14.28
CA PHE A 130 -13.25 -13.38 14.18
C PHE A 130 -12.67 -13.19 15.58
N THR A 131 -11.97 -14.23 16.08
CA THR A 131 -11.39 -14.29 17.43
C THR A 131 -9.87 -14.31 17.43
N ASP A 132 -9.24 -14.43 16.25
CA ASP A 132 -7.79 -14.46 16.13
C ASP A 132 -7.20 -13.09 16.50
N SER A 133 -6.64 -13.05 17.71
CA SER A 133 -6.08 -11.84 18.30
C SER A 133 -4.92 -11.27 17.48
N PHE A 134 -4.17 -12.09 16.75
CA PHE A 134 -3.06 -11.60 15.93
C PHE A 134 -3.57 -10.80 14.73
N TRP A 135 -4.52 -11.37 13.97
CA TRP A 135 -5.11 -10.71 12.80
C TRP A 135 -5.96 -9.50 13.15
N LEU A 136 -6.70 -9.58 14.26
CA LEU A 136 -7.46 -8.43 14.79
C LEU A 136 -6.51 -7.26 15.10
N ARG A 137 -5.39 -7.55 15.77
CA ARG A 137 -4.42 -6.53 16.16
C ARG A 137 -3.65 -5.94 14.98
N ILE A 138 -3.30 -6.76 13.99
CA ILE A 138 -2.70 -6.28 12.73
C ILE A 138 -3.66 -5.33 12.01
N THR A 139 -4.93 -5.70 11.90
CA THR A 139 -5.93 -4.89 11.20
C THR A 139 -6.11 -3.56 11.91
N ASP A 140 -6.26 -3.58 13.24
CA ASP A 140 -6.40 -2.38 14.06
C ASP A 140 -5.16 -1.48 14.01
N MET A 141 -3.95 -2.07 14.02
CA MET A 141 -2.68 -1.34 13.82
C MET A 141 -2.72 -0.50 12.54
N PHE A 142 -3.08 -1.09 11.40
CA PHE A 142 -3.08 -0.39 10.11
C PHE A 142 -4.13 0.73 10.07
N VAL A 143 -5.32 0.51 10.63
CA VAL A 143 -6.35 1.53 10.72
C VAL A 143 -5.88 2.71 11.58
N ASN A 144 -5.43 2.45 12.80
CA ASN A 144 -5.03 3.51 13.73
C ASN A 144 -3.79 4.27 13.25
N SER A 145 -2.79 3.57 12.72
CA SER A 145 -1.60 4.22 12.16
C SER A 145 -1.91 5.07 10.94
N SER A 146 -2.76 4.62 10.02
CA SER A 146 -3.13 5.40 8.84
C SER A 146 -3.90 6.67 9.20
N LEU A 147 -4.85 6.59 10.14
CA LEU A 147 -5.59 7.75 10.65
C LEU A 147 -4.65 8.75 11.33
N LEU A 148 -3.76 8.27 12.19
CA LEU A 148 -2.77 9.10 12.88
C LEU A 148 -1.87 9.83 11.86
N LEU A 149 -1.33 9.10 10.88
CA LEU A 149 -0.49 9.67 9.84
C LEU A 149 -1.24 10.69 8.98
N LEU A 150 -2.51 10.45 8.68
CA LEU A 150 -3.36 11.38 7.92
C LEU A 150 -3.57 12.69 8.70
N VAL A 151 -3.87 12.62 10.00
CA VAL A 151 -4.01 13.80 10.87
C VAL A 151 -2.69 14.57 10.97
N LEU A 152 -1.56 13.88 11.16
CA LEU A 152 -0.24 14.51 11.17
C LEU A 152 0.05 15.20 9.85
N ALA A 153 -0.22 14.56 8.72
CA ALA A 153 -0.02 15.13 7.39
C ALA A 153 -0.86 16.40 7.21
N ALA A 154 -2.15 16.37 7.55
CA ALA A 154 -3.03 17.54 7.49
C ALA A 154 -2.49 18.70 8.36
N GLY A 155 -2.07 18.41 9.60
CA GLY A 155 -1.48 19.41 10.49
C GLY A 155 -0.19 20.03 9.95
N VAL A 156 0.71 19.22 9.40
CA VAL A 156 1.96 19.70 8.79
C VAL A 156 1.67 20.58 7.56
N VAL A 157 0.71 20.21 6.72
CA VAL A 157 0.31 21.00 5.55
C VAL A 157 -0.30 22.33 5.97
N ALA A 158 -1.20 22.34 6.96
CA ALA A 158 -1.79 23.57 7.47
C ALA A 158 -0.75 24.53 8.08
N PHE A 159 0.21 24.00 8.85
CA PHE A 159 1.33 24.77 9.39
C PHE A 159 2.27 25.28 8.29
N GLY A 160 2.56 24.45 7.28
CA GLY A 160 3.37 24.84 6.13
C GLY A 160 2.75 25.98 5.33
N ALA A 161 1.44 25.87 5.03
CA ALA A 161 0.68 26.88 4.31
C ALA A 161 0.65 28.21 5.07
N THR A 162 0.35 28.19 6.38
CA THR A 162 0.33 29.39 7.22
C THR A 162 1.70 30.08 7.30
N ARG A 163 2.80 29.31 7.37
CA ARG A 163 4.16 29.87 7.34
C ARG A 163 4.55 30.45 5.98
N TYR A 164 4.13 29.82 4.88
CA TYR A 164 4.38 30.32 3.53
C TYR A 164 3.67 31.66 3.29
N TYR A 165 2.41 31.78 3.72
CA TYR A 165 1.65 33.03 3.64
C TYR A 165 2.25 34.16 4.47
N ARG A 166 2.87 33.87 5.62
CA ARG A 166 3.58 34.89 6.42
C ARG A 166 4.87 35.39 5.77
N LYS A 167 5.57 34.56 5.01
CA LYS A 167 6.83 34.93 4.36
C LYS A 167 6.64 35.70 3.05
N GLY A 168 5.47 35.58 2.41
CA GLY A 168 5.11 36.33 1.19
C GLY A 168 4.70 37.79 1.40
N ARG A 169 4.52 38.25 2.65
CA ARG A 169 4.18 39.64 2.99
C ARG A 169 5.36 40.47 3.53
N GLY A 170 6.56 39.90 3.52
CA GLY A 170 7.81 40.55 3.95
C GLY A 170 8.75 40.81 2.77
N LYS A 171 8.25 41.47 1.73
CA LYS A 171 9.05 42.21 0.74
C LYS A 171 8.26 43.45 0.34
#